data_AF-A0AAW7Z4H9-F1
#
_entry.id   AF-A0AAW7Z4H9-F1
#
_cell.length_a   1.000
_cell.length_b   1.000
_cell.length_c   1.000
_cell.angle_alpha   90.00
_cell.angle_beta   90.00
_cell.angle_gamma   90.00
#
_symmetry.space_group_name_H-M   'P 1'
#
loop_
_entity.id
_entity.type
_entity.pdbx_description
1 polymer ?
#
loop_
_entity_poly.entity_id
_entity_poly.type
_entity_poly.pdbx_seq_one_letter_code
_entity_poly.pdbx_strand_id
1 'polypeptide(L)'
;MTAGYPKIYSPYSFTVVIPVFMLYALALPGPLMLLLASLPNALLFLLSTRSTAHENFKISRLFTGISVLLVLLSLIFLFVSYDYGIQYQGLKHTLFMYLFNGIYIVSLIAAYIANNRKPSLNNSLVFRILFFCWLGWCAFPWLGELI
;
A
#
# COMPACT_ATOMS: atom_id res chain seq x y z
N MET A 1 -5.73 22.93 -13.18
CA MET A 1 -5.26 21.78 -12.37
C MET A 1 -5.45 22.15 -10.91
N THR A 2 -6.46 21.57 -10.28
CA THR A 2 -6.82 21.78 -8.87
C THR A 2 -5.81 21.07 -7.97
N ALA A 3 -5.35 21.74 -6.91
CA ALA A 3 -4.50 21.13 -5.89
C ALA A 3 -5.27 19.98 -5.19
N GLY A 4 -4.59 18.86 -4.91
CA GLY A 4 -5.15 17.74 -4.14
C GLY A 4 -5.62 16.51 -4.93
N TYR A 5 -5.64 16.54 -6.26
CA TYR A 5 -6.03 15.38 -7.07
C TYR A 5 -4.90 14.33 -7.17
N PRO A 6 -5.24 13.03 -7.09
CA PRO A 6 -4.30 11.95 -7.39
C PRO A 6 -3.63 12.17 -8.75
N LYS A 7 -2.32 11.92 -8.81
CA LYS A 7 -1.53 11.96 -10.05
C LYS A 7 -0.99 10.56 -10.32
N ILE A 8 -0.66 10.28 -11.57
CA ILE A 8 -0.02 9.00 -11.95
C ILE A 8 1.23 8.71 -11.07
N TYR A 9 2.03 9.73 -10.77
CA TYR A 9 3.25 9.61 -9.94
C TYR A 9 2.98 9.76 -8.43
N SER A 10 1.76 10.11 -8.03
CA SER A 10 1.33 10.28 -6.64
C SER A 10 -0.13 9.83 -6.50
N PRO A 11 -0.39 8.52 -6.59
CA PRO A 11 -1.74 7.97 -6.75
C PRO A 11 -2.56 7.84 -5.47
N TYR A 12 -1.99 8.22 -4.32
CA TYR A 12 -2.64 8.25 -3.01
C TYR A 12 -3.42 6.97 -2.63
N SER A 13 -2.75 6.06 -1.93
CA SER A 13 -3.43 4.91 -1.31
C SER A 13 -4.39 5.32 -0.20
N PHE A 14 -5.53 4.63 -0.09
CA PHE A 14 -6.45 4.81 1.03
C PHE A 14 -5.81 4.57 2.40
N THR A 15 -4.78 3.73 2.48
CA THR A 15 -4.05 3.48 3.74
C THR A 15 -3.31 4.73 4.23
N VAL A 16 -3.11 5.72 3.37
CA VAL A 16 -2.51 7.03 3.70
C VAL A 16 -3.57 8.12 3.76
N VAL A 17 -4.51 8.13 2.80
CA VAL A 17 -5.54 9.17 2.70
C VAL A 17 -6.49 9.15 3.90
N ILE A 18 -6.90 7.96 4.38
CA ILE A 18 -7.82 7.85 5.52
C ILE A 18 -7.21 8.44 6.80
N PRO A 19 -5.96 8.08 7.21
CA PRO A 19 -5.30 8.75 8.33
C PRO A 19 -5.20 10.27 8.16
N VAL A 20 -4.90 10.77 6.95
CA VAL A 20 -4.85 12.21 6.68
C VAL A 20 -6.22 12.86 6.93
N PHE A 21 -7.32 12.28 6.42
CA PHE A 21 -8.65 12.83 6.64
C PHE A 21 -9.09 12.80 8.12
N MET A 22 -8.74 11.73 8.85
CA MET A 22 -9.01 11.66 10.29
C MET A 22 -8.30 12.76 11.07
N LEU A 23 -7.05 13.06 10.70
CA LEU A 23 -6.24 14.08 11.36
C LEU A 23 -6.54 15.51 10.90
N TYR A 24 -7.15 15.67 9.72
CA TYR A 24 -7.50 16.99 9.17
C TYR A 24 -8.41 17.77 10.11
N ALA A 25 -9.33 17.10 10.80
CA ALA A 25 -10.25 17.70 11.77
C ALA A 25 -9.54 18.38 12.97
N LEU A 26 -8.27 18.05 13.23
CA LEU A 26 -7.50 18.58 14.35
C LEU A 26 -6.74 19.88 14.01
N ALA A 27 -6.89 20.41 12.79
CA ALA A 27 -6.26 21.66 12.33
C ALA A 27 -4.73 21.72 12.57
N LEU A 28 -4.06 20.57 12.45
CA LEU A 28 -2.62 20.46 12.68
C LEU A 28 -1.80 21.12 11.55
N PRO A 29 -0.58 21.59 11.83
CA PRO A 29 0.36 22.01 10.78
C PRO A 29 0.60 20.86 9.78
N GLY A 30 0.66 21.19 8.48
CA GLY A 30 0.80 20.19 7.40
C GLY A 30 1.90 19.14 7.62
N PRO A 31 3.15 19.51 7.97
CA PRO A 31 4.21 18.54 8.22
C PRO A 31 3.91 17.57 9.37
N LEU A 32 3.29 18.06 10.45
CA LEU A 32 2.92 17.22 11.60
C LEU A 32 1.80 16.24 11.23
N MET A 33 0.81 16.70 10.46
CA MET A 33 -0.26 15.84 9.95
C MET A 33 0.30 14.69 9.09
N LEU A 34 1.23 14.99 8.16
CA LEU A 34 1.87 13.97 7.32
C LEU A 34 2.67 12.96 8.14
N LEU A 35 3.43 13.44 9.14
CA LEU A 35 4.17 12.57 10.05
C LEU A 35 3.22 11.61 10.77
N LEU A 36 2.17 12.13 11.40
CA LEU A 36 1.20 11.33 12.15
C LEU A 36 0.41 10.37 11.24
N ALA A 37 0.03 10.81 10.04
CA ALA A 37 -0.66 9.98 9.05
C ALA A 37 0.20 8.81 8.55
N SER A 38 1.53 8.94 8.57
CA SER A 38 2.46 7.87 8.18
C SER A 38 2.71 6.84 9.28
N LEU A 39 2.40 7.17 10.54
CA LEU A 39 2.68 6.30 11.69
C LEU A 39 2.03 4.92 11.59
N PRO A 40 0.76 4.75 11.20
CA PRO A 40 0.15 3.43 11.12
C PRO A 40 0.94 2.47 10.22
N ASN A 41 1.34 2.94 9.02
CA ASN A 41 2.10 2.14 8.07
C ASN A 41 3.51 1.82 8.60
N ALA A 42 4.19 2.82 9.19
CA ALA A 42 5.52 2.65 9.78
C ALA A 42 5.51 1.68 10.98
N LEU A 43 4.53 1.80 11.88
CA LEU A 43 4.40 0.92 13.04
C LEU A 43 4.10 -0.52 12.61
N LEU A 44 3.19 -0.72 11.65
CA LEU A 44 2.91 -2.05 11.11
C LEU A 44 4.13 -2.67 10.43
N PHE A 45 4.92 -1.87 9.70
CA PHE A 45 6.19 -2.32 9.14
C PHE A 45 7.13 -2.80 10.26
N LEU A 46 7.37 -1.97 11.29
CA LEU A 46 8.23 -2.32 12.41
C LEU A 46 7.74 -3.59 13.13
N LEU A 47 6.44 -3.69 13.43
CA LEU A 47 5.84 -4.89 14.02
C LEU A 47 6.04 -6.13 13.16
N SER A 48 5.94 -6.00 11.83
CA SER A 48 6.19 -7.10 10.90
C SER A 48 7.63 -7.60 10.92
N THR A 49 8.60 -6.74 11.25
CA THR A 49 10.03 -7.07 11.35
C THR A 49 10.42 -7.67 12.70
N ARG A 50 9.57 -7.59 13.73
CA ARG A 50 9.90 -8.10 15.08
C ARG A 50 10.32 -9.57 15.09
N SER A 51 9.69 -10.41 14.26
CA SER A 51 10.05 -11.84 14.11
C SER A 51 11.48 -12.03 13.60
N THR A 52 11.95 -11.12 12.75
CA THR A 52 13.28 -11.15 12.14
C THR A 52 14.38 -10.82 13.16
N ALA A 53 14.06 -10.07 14.23
CA ALA A 53 14.98 -9.81 15.33
C ALA A 53 15.31 -11.06 16.16
N HIS A 54 14.47 -12.10 16.10
CA HIS A 54 14.68 -13.39 16.74
C HIS A 54 15.22 -14.46 15.76
N GLU A 55 15.93 -14.02 14.72
CA GLU A 55 16.52 -14.88 13.66
C GLU A 55 15.51 -15.73 12.86
N ASN A 56 14.20 -15.47 13.03
CA ASN A 56 13.17 -16.12 12.24
C ASN A 56 12.91 -15.30 10.96
N PHE A 57 13.63 -15.67 9.91
CA PHE A 57 13.57 -15.01 8.60
C PHE A 57 12.43 -15.50 7.71
N LYS A 58 11.74 -16.58 8.09
CA LYS A 58 10.60 -17.04 7.31
C LYS A 58 9.41 -16.12 7.55
N ILE A 59 8.70 -15.77 6.49
CA ILE A 59 7.48 -14.97 6.62
C ILE A 59 6.44 -15.81 7.37
N SER A 60 5.90 -15.25 8.46
CA SER A 60 4.93 -15.97 9.29
C SER A 60 3.64 -16.26 8.52
N ARG A 61 2.96 -17.35 8.89
CA ARG A 61 1.68 -17.74 8.27
C ARG A 61 0.62 -16.65 8.47
N LEU A 62 0.59 -16.02 9.64
CA LEU A 62 -0.31 -14.90 9.92
C LEU A 62 -0.06 -13.72 8.98
N PHE A 63 1.20 -13.28 8.83
CA PHE A 63 1.53 -12.18 7.92
C PHE A 63 1.25 -12.54 6.46
N THR A 64 1.48 -13.80 6.08
CA THR A 64 1.10 -14.32 4.77
C THR A 64 -0.41 -14.20 4.55
N GLY A 65 -1.23 -14.65 5.51
CA GLY A 65 -2.69 -14.56 5.42
C GLY A 65 -3.19 -13.12 5.29
N ILE A 66 -2.65 -12.21 6.10
CA ILE A 66 -2.97 -10.77 6.03
C ILE A 66 -2.55 -10.19 4.66
N SER A 67 -1.36 -10.54 4.17
CA SER A 67 -0.87 -10.05 2.88
C SER A 67 -1.75 -10.51 1.73
N VAL A 68 -2.14 -11.80 1.72
CA VAL A 68 -3.04 -12.36 0.71
C VAL A 68 -4.41 -11.70 0.76
N LEU A 69 -4.99 -11.54 1.96
CA LEU A 69 -6.26 -10.86 2.14
C LEU A 69 -6.24 -9.44 1.57
N LEU A 70 -5.20 -8.66 1.88
CA LEU A 70 -5.07 -7.28 1.41
C LEU A 70 -4.87 -7.21 -0.11
N VAL A 71 -4.12 -8.12 -0.71
CA VAL A 71 -3.99 -8.23 -2.18
C VAL A 71 -5.34 -8.53 -2.82
N LEU A 72 -6.09 -9.50 -2.30
CA LEU A 72 -7.41 -9.86 -2.83
C LEU A 72 -8.40 -8.69 -2.71
N LEU A 73 -8.46 -8.05 -1.54
CA LEU A 73 -9.31 -6.88 -1.33
C LEU A 73 -8.92 -5.73 -2.29
N SER A 74 -7.62 -5.49 -2.51
CA SER A 74 -7.19 -4.45 -3.44
C SER A 74 -7.53 -4.77 -4.89
N LEU A 75 -7.48 -6.05 -5.29
CA LEU A 75 -7.91 -6.48 -6.62
C LEU A 75 -9.42 -6.30 -6.79
N ILE A 76 -10.22 -6.77 -5.83
CA ILE A 76 -11.68 -6.58 -5.82
C ILE A 76 -12.00 -5.09 -5.91
N PHE A 77 -11.33 -4.27 -5.11
CA PHE A 77 -11.52 -2.82 -5.12
C PHE A 77 -11.24 -2.22 -6.49
N LEU A 78 -10.12 -2.57 -7.14
CA LEU A 78 -9.82 -2.08 -8.48
C LEU A 78 -10.95 -2.42 -9.46
N PHE A 79 -11.38 -3.68 -9.51
CA PHE A 79 -12.44 -4.10 -10.43
C PHE A 79 -13.79 -3.42 -10.17
N VAL A 80 -14.20 -3.32 -8.91
CA VAL A 80 -15.47 -2.68 -8.53
C VAL A 80 -15.44 -1.17 -8.81
N SER A 81 -14.29 -0.53 -8.60
CA SER A 81 -14.13 0.92 -8.77
C SER A 81 -13.65 1.31 -10.17
N TYR A 82 -13.73 0.43 -11.17
CA TYR A 82 -13.24 0.70 -12.53
C TYR A 82 -13.97 1.88 -13.19
N ASP A 83 -15.31 1.80 -13.22
CA ASP A 83 -16.15 2.85 -13.83
C ASP A 83 -15.97 4.17 -13.09
N TYR A 84 -15.86 4.11 -11.77
CA TYR A 84 -15.57 5.26 -10.92
C TYR A 84 -14.20 5.88 -11.26
N GLY A 85 -13.16 5.06 -11.40
CA GLY A 85 -11.83 5.52 -11.76
C GLY A 85 -11.81 6.23 -13.11
N ILE A 86 -12.54 5.71 -14.10
CA ILE A 86 -12.67 6.37 -15.40
C ILE A 86 -13.42 7.69 -15.26
N GLN A 87 -14.51 7.72 -14.52
CA GLN A 87 -15.34 8.92 -14.34
C GLN A 87 -14.56 10.07 -13.68
N TYR A 88 -13.79 9.79 -12.63
CA TYR A 88 -13.14 10.82 -11.83
C TYR A 88 -11.67 11.09 -12.19
N GLN A 89 -10.94 10.10 -12.72
CA GLN A 89 -9.50 10.20 -13.02
C GLN A 89 -9.17 9.99 -14.50
N GLY A 90 -10.13 9.51 -15.29
CA GLY A 90 -9.95 9.21 -16.72
C GLY A 90 -9.27 7.87 -16.97
N LEU A 91 -9.54 7.30 -18.15
CA LEU A 91 -9.06 5.97 -18.55
C LEU A 91 -7.54 5.79 -18.40
N LYS A 92 -6.76 6.80 -18.83
CA LYS A 92 -5.30 6.74 -18.76
C LYS A 92 -4.82 6.53 -17.32
N HIS A 93 -5.34 7.29 -16.35
CA HIS A 93 -4.94 7.16 -14.96
C HIS A 93 -5.33 5.78 -14.41
N THR A 94 -6.56 5.32 -14.67
CA THR A 94 -7.06 4.02 -14.20
C THR A 94 -6.17 2.88 -14.69
N LEU A 95 -5.81 2.86 -15.98
CA LEU A 95 -4.93 1.82 -16.54
C LEU A 95 -3.53 1.82 -15.91
N PHE A 96 -2.96 2.99 -15.63
CA PHE A 96 -1.67 3.07 -14.91
C PHE A 96 -1.77 2.52 -13.49
N MET A 97 -2.89 2.73 -12.78
CA MET A 97 -3.07 2.18 -11.43
C MET A 97 -3.14 0.65 -11.43
N TYR A 98 -3.81 0.08 -12.43
CA TYR A 98 -3.87 -1.37 -12.63
C TYR A 98 -2.47 -1.92 -12.93
N LEU A 99 -1.72 -1.25 -13.80
CA LEU A 99 -0.35 -1.64 -14.13
C LEU A 99 0.56 -1.63 -12.91
N PHE A 100 0.57 -0.54 -12.11
CA PHE A 100 1.40 -0.45 -10.92
C PHE A 100 1.02 -1.50 -9.87
N ASN A 101 -0.27 -1.71 -9.62
CA ASN A 101 -0.73 -2.77 -8.72
C ASN A 101 -0.31 -4.16 -9.23
N GLY A 102 -0.44 -4.42 -10.53
CA GLY A 102 0.01 -5.68 -11.15
C GLY A 102 1.52 -5.92 -10.95
N ILE A 103 2.35 -4.90 -11.22
CA ILE A 103 3.81 -4.99 -11.01
C ILE A 103 4.13 -5.30 -9.54
N TYR A 104 3.49 -4.62 -8.59
CA TYR A 104 3.71 -4.90 -7.17
C TYR A 104 3.26 -6.30 -6.77
N ILE A 105 2.08 -6.75 -7.18
CA ILE A 105 1.57 -8.08 -6.84
C ILE A 105 2.50 -9.18 -7.37
N VAL A 106 2.96 -9.06 -8.62
CA VAL A 106 3.93 -10.00 -9.20
C VAL A 106 5.25 -9.97 -8.41
N SER A 107 5.75 -8.78 -8.07
CA SER A 107 6.98 -8.61 -7.29
C SER A 107 6.86 -9.21 -5.88
N LEU A 108 5.69 -9.07 -5.24
CA LEU A 108 5.39 -9.65 -3.93
C LEU A 108 5.36 -11.18 -3.98
N ILE A 109 4.74 -11.76 -5.01
CA ILE A 109 4.74 -13.22 -5.22
C ILE A 109 6.16 -13.72 -5.42
N ALA A 110 6.96 -13.05 -6.26
CA ALA A 110 8.37 -13.41 -6.49
C ALA A 110 9.20 -13.34 -5.20
N ALA A 111 9.08 -12.25 -4.43
CA ALA A 111 9.77 -12.07 -3.15
C ALA A 111 9.34 -13.12 -2.10
N TYR A 112 8.05 -13.45 -2.06
CA TYR A 112 7.51 -14.50 -1.19
C TYR A 112 8.08 -15.89 -1.52
N ILE A 113 8.09 -16.26 -2.81
CA ILE A 113 8.68 -17.52 -3.29
C ILE A 113 10.17 -17.57 -2.97
N ALA A 114 10.91 -16.49 -3.22
CA ALA A 114 12.34 -16.39 -2.92
C ALA A 114 12.60 -16.60 -1.42
N ASN A 115 11.81 -15.97 -0.54
CA ASN A 115 11.93 -16.13 0.90
C ASN A 115 11.57 -17.55 1.37
N ASN A 116 10.58 -18.20 0.76
CA ASN A 116 10.22 -19.57 1.11
C ASN A 116 11.26 -20.60 0.66
N ARG A 117 11.94 -20.36 -0.47
CA ARG A 117 13.01 -21.23 -0.98
C ARG A 117 14.30 -21.09 -0.17
N LYS A 118 14.66 -19.86 0.19
CA LYS A 118 15.87 -19.55 0.97
C LYS A 118 15.57 -18.42 1.96
N PRO A 119 15.06 -18.74 3.16
CA PRO A 119 14.80 -17.74 4.19
C PRO A 119 16.10 -17.02 4.56
N SER A 120 16.10 -15.70 4.44
CA SER A 120 17.23 -14.84 4.84
C SER A 120 16.70 -13.48 5.25
N LEU A 121 17.50 -12.74 6.04
CA LEU A 121 17.17 -11.37 6.43
C LEU A 121 16.78 -10.52 5.23
N ASN A 122 17.59 -10.55 4.16
CA ASN A 122 17.35 -9.77 2.95
C ASN A 122 16.05 -10.18 2.26
N ASN A 123 15.77 -11.48 2.08
CA ASN A 123 14.55 -11.92 1.42
C ASN A 123 13.28 -11.57 2.23
N SER A 124 13.35 -11.68 3.56
CA SER A 124 12.28 -11.26 4.46
C SER A 124 12.03 -9.76 4.37
N LEU A 125 13.09 -8.95 4.42
CA LEU A 125 13.00 -7.50 4.36
C LEU A 125 12.53 -7.01 2.99
N VAL A 126 13.03 -7.59 1.89
CA VAL A 126 12.58 -7.24 0.53
C VAL A 126 11.08 -7.43 0.38
N PHE A 127 10.54 -8.57 0.84
CA PHE A 127 9.09 -8.78 0.82
C PHE A 127 8.34 -7.73 1.63
N ARG A 128 8.79 -7.44 2.86
CA ARG A 128 8.14 -6.46 3.75
C ARG A 128 8.19 -5.05 3.20
N ILE A 129 9.36 -4.62 2.74
CA ILE A 129 9.54 -3.29 2.13
C ILE A 129 8.63 -3.15 0.92
N LEU A 130 8.66 -4.12 -0.01
CA LEU A 130 7.77 -4.09 -1.18
C LEU A 130 6.30 -4.02 -0.77
N PHE A 131 5.90 -4.79 0.24
CA PHE A 131 4.52 -4.84 0.71
C PHE A 131 4.06 -3.51 1.31
N PHE A 132 4.86 -2.91 2.17
CA PHE A 132 4.52 -1.64 2.82
C PHE A 132 4.68 -0.43 1.90
N CYS A 133 5.58 -0.49 0.90
CA CYS A 133 5.64 0.49 -0.18
C CYS A 133 4.40 0.41 -1.07
N TRP A 134 3.98 -0.79 -1.46
CA TRP A 134 2.75 -0.99 -2.21
C TRP A 134 1.53 -0.44 -1.46
N LEU A 135 1.38 -0.83 -0.18
CA LEU A 135 0.31 -0.34 0.68
C LEU A 135 0.32 1.17 0.76
N GLY A 136 1.44 1.79 1.14
CA GLY A 136 1.53 3.24 1.32
C GLY A 136 1.46 4.06 0.03
N TRP A 137 1.66 3.45 -1.15
CA TRP A 137 1.73 4.19 -2.41
C TRP A 137 0.48 4.04 -3.26
N CYS A 138 0.12 2.83 -3.67
CA CYS A 138 -0.87 2.62 -4.74
C CYS A 138 -1.87 1.47 -4.53
N ALA A 139 -1.76 0.70 -3.42
CA ALA A 139 -2.82 -0.21 -3.02
C ALA A 139 -4.10 0.59 -2.71
N PHE A 140 -5.27 0.05 -3.06
CA PHE A 140 -6.56 0.74 -2.81
C PHE A 140 -6.52 2.22 -3.23
N PRO A 141 -6.28 2.53 -4.52
CA PRO A 141 -6.04 3.90 -4.96
C PRO A 141 -7.27 4.76 -4.66
N TRP A 142 -7.06 5.92 -4.03
CA TRP A 142 -8.12 6.90 -3.88
C TRP A 142 -8.37 7.59 -5.22
N LEU A 143 -9.62 7.59 -5.67
CA LEU A 143 -9.98 8.06 -7.00
C LEU A 143 -10.49 9.52 -7.01
N GLY A 144 -10.28 10.27 -5.91
CA GLY A 144 -10.75 11.66 -5.79
C GLY A 144 -12.22 11.79 -5.40
N GLU A 145 -12.82 10.71 -4.91
CA GLU A 145 -14.24 10.54 -4.61
C GLU A 145 -14.79 11.50 -3.54
N LEU A 146 -13.88 12.16 -2.82
CA LEU A 146 -14.14 12.95 -1.61
C LEU A 146 -13.68 14.41 -1.75
N ILE A 147 -13.39 14.87 -2.98
CA ILE A 147 -13.15 16.28 -3.34
C ILE A 147 -14.40 16.81 -4.04
#